data_AF-A0A8G1R935-F1
#
_entry.id   AF-A0A8G1R935-F1
#
_cell.length_a   1.000
_cell.length_b   1.000
_cell.length_c   1.000
_cell.angle_alpha   90.00
_cell.angle_beta   90.00
_cell.angle_gamma   90.00
#
_symmetry.space_group_name_H-M   'P 1'
#
loop_
_entity.id
_entity.type
_entity.pdbx_description
1 polymer ?
#
loop_
_entity_poly.entity_id
_entity_poly.type
_entity_poly.pdbx_seq_one_letter_code
_entity_poly.pdbx_strand_id
1 'polypeptide(L)'
;MIPAKLSGQQKNRRHLFTSLFLVDFPFRRFRLFPIFTFHPTFIMRTSTLIAATAGTIVTGLLAYAVYFDHKRQTDPEFRKALKRNNRRMARAVKEEAEAQGAMQREVIKKVVQQAKDEGFPTDLEEKEAYFMSQVAQGESLVAEEPIEAALCFYKALKVYPQPKDLISIYDKTVPKEVLEILAEMVALDSGLKLGSFTGESAAPESHGVE
;
A
#
# COMPACT_ATOMS: atom_id res chain seq x y z
N MET A 1 -53.94 3.01 -14.15
CA MET A 1 -55.06 3.32 -13.24
C MET A 1 -54.52 3.36 -11.81
N ILE A 2 -54.46 4.56 -11.23
CA ILE A 2 -54.17 4.85 -9.82
C ILE A 2 -55.51 4.72 -9.05
N PRO A 3 -55.54 4.24 -7.79
CA PRO A 3 -55.67 5.17 -6.64
C PRO A 3 -54.84 4.71 -5.41
N ALA A 4 -54.03 5.55 -4.78
CA ALA A 4 -54.39 6.66 -3.89
C ALA A 4 -55.08 6.22 -2.59
N LYS A 5 -54.38 6.33 -1.46
CA LYS A 5 -54.94 6.98 -0.26
C LYS A 5 -53.85 7.45 0.72
N LEU A 6 -53.63 8.77 0.69
CA LEU A 6 -53.15 9.53 1.84
C LEU A 6 -54.26 9.61 2.90
N SER A 7 -53.87 9.45 4.15
CA SER A 7 -54.59 9.86 5.38
C SER A 7 -53.52 9.82 6.47
N GLY A 8 -53.25 10.82 7.29
CA GLY A 8 -53.98 12.03 7.63
C GLY A 8 -53.53 12.36 9.06
N GLN A 9 -52.70 13.39 9.23
CA GLN A 9 -52.43 13.98 10.54
C GLN A 9 -52.20 15.48 10.36
N GLN A 10 -53.30 16.19 10.12
CA GLN A 10 -53.44 17.57 10.56
C GLN A 10 -54.01 17.53 11.97
N LYS A 11 -53.25 17.99 12.97
CA LYS A 11 -53.85 18.51 14.19
C LYS A 11 -52.96 19.59 14.80
N ASN A 12 -53.58 20.77 14.92
CA ASN A 12 -53.35 21.76 15.96
C ASN A 12 -52.33 22.88 15.71
N ARG A 13 -52.74 23.88 14.92
CA ARG A 13 -52.42 25.29 15.21
C ARG A 13 -53.60 26.17 14.86
N ARG A 14 -54.29 26.66 15.88
CA ARG A 14 -54.94 27.99 15.96
C ARG A 14 -55.61 28.12 17.33
N HIS A 15 -55.88 29.37 17.69
CA HIS A 15 -56.34 29.91 18.99
C HIS A 15 -55.17 30.38 19.85
N LEU A 16 -55.06 31.64 20.26
CA LEU A 16 -55.95 32.80 20.16
C LEU A 16 -55.09 34.07 20.30
N PHE A 17 -55.39 35.04 19.45
CA PHE A 17 -55.00 36.43 19.61
C PHE A 17 -55.47 36.96 20.97
N THR A 18 -54.59 37.63 21.71
CA THR A 18 -54.98 38.35 22.94
C THR A 18 -54.20 39.66 23.04
N SER A 19 -54.96 40.77 23.21
CA SER A 19 -54.60 42.11 23.72
C SER A 19 -53.47 42.87 23.00
N LEU A 20 -53.68 43.96 22.25
CA LEU A 20 -54.33 45.25 22.58
C LEU A 20 -53.81 45.91 23.87
N PHE A 21 -52.84 46.81 23.72
CA PHE A 21 -52.54 48.01 24.51
C PHE A 21 -51.66 48.88 23.58
N LEU A 22 -52.21 49.82 22.82
CA LEU A 22 -52.53 51.20 23.22
C LEU A 22 -51.34 51.91 23.88
N VAL A 23 -50.47 52.50 23.04
CA VAL A 23 -49.58 53.59 23.45
C VAL A 23 -49.81 54.74 22.48
N ASP A 24 -50.64 55.68 22.94
CA ASP A 24 -50.77 57.03 22.41
C ASP A 24 -49.41 57.73 22.44
N PHE A 25 -48.97 58.28 21.31
CA PHE A 25 -47.89 59.27 21.27
C PHE A 25 -48.28 60.42 20.34
N PRO A 26 -48.26 61.67 20.83
CA PRO A 26 -48.90 62.78 20.15
C PRO A 26 -48.10 63.32 18.97
N PHE A 27 -48.88 63.59 17.94
CA PHE A 27 -48.62 64.33 16.73
C PHE A 27 -47.88 65.67 16.99
N ARG A 28 -46.66 65.81 16.48
CA ARG A 28 -46.04 67.13 16.21
C ARG A 28 -45.53 67.18 14.78
N ARG A 29 -46.42 67.71 13.95
CA ARG A 29 -46.22 68.11 12.55
C ARG A 29 -45.38 69.38 12.51
N PHE A 30 -44.16 69.36 12.00
CA PHE A 30 -43.55 70.57 11.41
C PHE A 30 -42.41 70.25 10.44
N ARG A 31 -42.68 70.63 9.18
CA ARG A 31 -41.77 71.02 8.08
C ARG A 31 -40.83 69.98 7.45
N LEU A 32 -41.28 69.53 6.26
CA LEU A 32 -40.44 69.27 5.09
C LEU A 32 -39.38 70.38 4.93
N PHE A 33 -38.11 69.97 4.96
CA PHE A 33 -37.02 70.64 4.25
C PHE A 33 -36.34 69.59 3.35
N PRO A 34 -35.84 70.00 2.17
CA PRO A 34 -35.61 69.11 1.05
C PRO A 34 -34.31 68.32 1.22
N ILE A 35 -34.41 67.02 0.91
CA ILE A 35 -33.53 66.29 -0.03
C ILE A 35 -32.06 66.75 0.01
N PHE A 36 -31.30 66.21 0.96
CA PHE A 36 -29.90 65.92 0.71
C PHE A 36 -29.78 64.41 0.59
N THR A 37 -30.04 63.91 -0.63
CA THR A 37 -29.66 62.57 -1.05
C THR A 37 -28.13 62.51 -1.01
N PHE A 38 -27.57 62.16 0.14
CA PHE A 38 -26.25 61.56 0.18
C PHE A 38 -26.43 60.16 -0.41
N HIS A 39 -26.35 60.07 -1.73
CA HIS A 39 -26.21 58.79 -2.41
C HIS A 39 -24.77 58.38 -2.13
N PRO A 40 -24.46 57.38 -1.29
CA PRO A 40 -23.16 56.76 -1.38
C PRO A 40 -23.19 56.04 -2.72
N THR A 41 -22.72 56.68 -3.78
CA THR A 41 -22.22 55.97 -4.96
C THR A 41 -20.96 55.25 -4.50
N PHE A 42 -21.15 54.17 -3.72
CA PHE A 42 -20.22 53.05 -3.71
C PHE A 42 -20.26 52.49 -5.13
N ILE A 43 -19.59 53.16 -6.07
CA ILE A 43 -19.18 52.56 -7.34
C ILE A 43 -18.05 51.61 -6.96
N MET A 44 -18.39 50.54 -6.23
CA MET A 44 -17.53 49.37 -6.14
C MET A 44 -17.54 48.77 -7.52
N ARG A 45 -16.39 48.76 -8.18
CA ARG A 45 -16.25 48.01 -9.44
C ARG A 45 -16.72 46.59 -9.16
N THR A 46 -17.52 46.03 -10.05
CA THR A 46 -18.01 44.64 -9.93
C THR A 46 -16.86 43.66 -9.71
N SER A 47 -15.68 43.94 -10.28
CA SER A 47 -14.42 43.23 -10.02
C SER A 47 -13.99 43.25 -8.55
N THR A 48 -14.15 44.37 -7.84
CA THR A 48 -13.85 44.49 -6.40
C THR A 48 -14.83 43.68 -5.55
N LEU A 49 -16.11 43.68 -5.93
CA LEU A 49 -17.13 42.85 -5.26
C LEU A 49 -16.85 41.35 -5.47
N ILE A 50 -16.54 40.94 -6.71
CA ILE A 50 -16.22 39.56 -7.06
C ILE A 50 -14.92 39.10 -6.36
N ALA A 51 -13.89 39.94 -6.34
CA ALA A 51 -12.64 39.62 -5.66
C ALA A 51 -12.85 39.47 -4.14
N ALA A 52 -13.66 40.34 -3.54
CA ALA A 52 -13.98 40.26 -2.12
C ALA A 52 -14.77 38.99 -1.78
N THR A 53 -15.80 38.64 -2.56
CA THR A 53 -16.58 37.41 -2.33
C THR A 53 -15.77 36.15 -2.58
N ALA A 54 -14.98 36.10 -3.66
CA ALA A 54 -14.08 34.97 -3.93
C ALA A 54 -13.06 34.79 -2.79
N GLY A 55 -12.47 35.88 -2.28
CA GLY A 55 -11.55 35.84 -1.15
C GLY A 55 -12.19 35.27 0.12
N THR A 56 -13.44 35.65 0.43
CA THR A 56 -14.17 35.10 1.60
C THR A 56 -14.49 33.63 1.47
N ILE A 57 -14.86 33.15 0.27
CA ILE A 57 -15.16 31.73 0.04
C ILE A 57 -13.89 30.89 0.19
N VAL A 58 -12.80 31.30 -0.45
CA VAL A 58 -11.51 30.58 -0.34
C VAL A 58 -11.04 30.54 1.11
N THR A 59 -11.13 31.66 1.82
CA THR A 59 -10.75 31.73 3.25
C THR A 59 -11.65 30.85 4.11
N GLY A 60 -12.96 30.82 3.85
CA GLY A 60 -13.90 29.95 4.56
C GLY A 60 -13.64 28.47 4.32
N LEU A 61 -13.31 28.07 3.09
CA LEU A 61 -12.95 26.68 2.76
C LEU A 61 -11.62 26.27 3.41
N LEU A 62 -10.62 27.14 3.42
CA LEU A 62 -9.34 26.89 4.08
C LEU A 62 -9.52 26.78 5.61
N ALA A 63 -10.28 27.70 6.21
CA ALA A 63 -10.60 27.65 7.63
C ALA A 63 -11.37 26.37 7.99
N TYR A 64 -12.31 25.94 7.15
CA TYR A 64 -13.03 24.69 7.34
C TYR A 64 -12.13 23.46 7.19
N ALA A 65 -11.23 23.44 6.20
CA ALA A 65 -10.28 22.36 6.00
C ALA A 65 -9.35 22.21 7.22
N VAL A 66 -8.81 23.31 7.75
CA VAL A 66 -7.98 23.32 8.96
C VAL A 66 -8.77 22.85 10.18
N TYR A 67 -9.98 23.38 10.40
CA TYR A 67 -10.83 22.94 11.51
C TYR A 67 -11.17 21.45 11.42
N PHE A 68 -11.51 20.97 10.23
CA PHE A 68 -11.90 19.59 10.00
C PHE A 68 -10.72 18.63 10.16
N ASP A 69 -9.52 19.02 9.73
CA ASP A 69 -8.30 18.26 9.96
C ASP A 69 -7.96 18.16 11.46
N HIS A 70 -8.02 19.29 12.18
CA HIS A 70 -7.84 19.30 13.64
C HIS A 70 -8.86 18.42 14.35
N LYS A 71 -10.14 18.49 13.96
CA LYS A 71 -11.22 17.68 14.55
C LYS A 71 -10.96 16.18 14.34
N ARG A 72 -10.52 15.78 13.14
CA ARG A 72 -10.16 14.38 12.83
C ARG A 72 -9.00 13.86 13.68
N GLN A 73 -7.98 14.68 13.93
CA GLN A 73 -6.81 14.25 14.70
C GLN A 73 -7.05 14.12 16.21
N THR A 74 -8.07 14.82 16.75
CA THR A 74 -8.41 14.80 18.18
C THR A 74 -9.42 13.72 18.58
N ASP A 75 -10.05 13.05 17.61
CA ASP A 75 -11.00 11.97 17.89
C ASP A 75 -10.29 10.66 18.32
N PRO A 76 -10.61 10.09 19.50
CA PRO A 76 -9.97 8.87 20.00
C PRO A 76 -10.25 7.64 19.13
N GLU A 77 -11.41 7.61 18.47
CA GLU A 77 -11.77 6.54 17.53
C GLU A 77 -10.91 6.57 16.26
N PHE A 78 -10.50 7.76 15.78
CA PHE A 78 -9.61 7.89 14.62
C PHE A 78 -8.22 7.31 14.90
N ARG A 79 -7.66 7.57 16.09
CA ARG A 79 -6.38 7.00 16.53
C ARG A 79 -6.44 5.47 16.65
N LYS A 80 -7.53 4.94 17.22
CA LYS A 80 -7.78 3.49 17.28
C LYS A 80 -7.90 2.87 15.89
N ALA A 81 -8.60 3.55 14.98
CA ALA A 81 -8.76 3.10 13.60
C ALA A 81 -7.41 3.06 12.86
N LEU A 82 -6.56 4.09 12.98
CA LEU A 82 -5.20 4.10 12.43
C LEU A 82 -4.36 2.94 12.96
N LYS A 83 -4.34 2.73 14.30
CA LYS A 83 -3.61 1.60 14.89
C LYS A 83 -4.12 0.25 14.37
N ARG A 84 -5.43 0.10 14.21
CA ARG A 84 -6.06 -1.11 13.65
C ARG A 84 -5.69 -1.31 12.18
N ASN A 85 -5.70 -0.25 11.37
CA ASN A 85 -5.37 -0.31 9.95
C ASN A 85 -3.89 -0.59 9.74
N ASN A 86 -2.99 0.10 10.45
CA ASN A 86 -1.55 -0.18 10.39
C ASN A 86 -1.25 -1.63 10.79
N ARG A 87 -1.90 -2.14 11.84
CA ARG A 87 -1.75 -3.55 12.25
C ARG A 87 -2.30 -4.51 11.19
N ARG A 88 -3.40 -4.17 10.51
CA ARG A 88 -3.96 -4.98 9.42
C ARG A 88 -3.03 -4.99 8.21
N MET A 89 -2.50 -3.85 7.81
CA MET A 89 -1.53 -3.75 6.71
C MET A 89 -0.25 -4.51 7.04
N ALA A 90 0.30 -4.36 8.24
CA ALA A 90 1.49 -5.11 8.65
C ALA A 90 1.25 -6.64 8.65
N ARG A 91 0.06 -7.09 9.05
CA ARG A 91 -0.33 -8.51 8.95
C ARG A 91 -0.51 -8.95 7.51
N ALA A 92 -1.16 -8.15 6.67
CA ALA A 92 -1.36 -8.46 5.26
C ALA A 92 -0.02 -8.57 4.51
N VAL A 93 0.90 -7.62 4.72
CA VAL A 93 2.25 -7.66 4.14
C VAL A 93 3.02 -8.90 4.60
N LYS A 94 2.91 -9.26 5.89
CA LYS A 94 3.55 -10.47 6.41
C LYS A 94 2.94 -11.74 5.80
N GLU A 95 1.62 -11.82 5.72
CA GLU A 95 0.91 -12.96 5.14
C GLU A 95 1.18 -13.09 3.64
N GLU A 96 1.26 -11.98 2.91
CA GLU A 96 1.65 -11.93 1.49
C GLU A 96 3.10 -12.39 1.31
N ALA A 97 4.03 -11.93 2.15
CA ALA A 97 5.43 -12.37 2.11
C ALA A 97 5.57 -13.87 2.43
N GLU A 98 4.84 -14.37 3.43
CA GLU A 98 4.82 -15.80 3.76
C GLU A 98 4.20 -16.64 2.63
N ALA A 99 3.12 -16.16 2.01
CA ALA A 99 2.49 -16.82 0.87
C ALA A 99 3.39 -16.81 -0.37
N GLN A 100 4.06 -15.69 -0.67
CA GLN A 100 5.03 -15.59 -1.76
C GLN A 100 6.21 -16.52 -1.54
N GLY A 101 6.77 -16.54 -0.32
CA GLY A 101 7.83 -17.47 0.05
C GLY A 101 7.37 -18.92 -0.15
N ALA A 102 6.20 -19.30 0.38
CA ALA A 102 5.66 -20.65 0.20
C ALA A 102 5.46 -21.02 -1.28
N MET A 103 4.96 -20.10 -2.11
CA MET A 103 4.83 -20.32 -3.55
C MET A 103 6.19 -20.54 -4.23
N GLN A 104 7.19 -19.73 -3.91
CA GLN A 104 8.55 -19.89 -4.43
C GLN A 104 9.14 -21.25 -4.04
N ARG A 105 8.98 -21.69 -2.78
CA ARG A 105 9.42 -23.02 -2.34
C ARG A 105 8.80 -24.15 -3.15
N GLU A 106 7.50 -24.05 -3.44
CA GLU A 106 6.80 -25.05 -4.25
C GLU A 106 7.29 -25.07 -5.71
N VAL A 107 7.61 -23.90 -6.28
CA VAL A 107 8.22 -23.81 -7.62
C VAL A 107 9.61 -24.46 -7.60
N ILE A 108 10.45 -24.09 -6.63
CA ILE A 108 11.80 -24.64 -6.47
C ILE A 108 11.76 -26.18 -6.37
N LYS A 109 10.85 -26.72 -5.54
CA LYS A 109 10.66 -28.18 -5.42
C LYS A 109 10.33 -28.84 -6.76
N LYS A 110 9.39 -28.27 -7.52
CA LYS A 110 8.99 -28.81 -8.82
C LYS A 110 10.13 -28.81 -9.82
N VAL A 111 10.85 -27.69 -9.91
CA VAL A 111 11.96 -27.51 -10.85
C VAL A 111 13.12 -28.45 -10.51
N VAL A 112 13.47 -28.60 -9.23
CA VAL A 112 14.49 -29.57 -8.78
C VAL A 112 14.05 -31.00 -9.06
N GLN A 113 12.78 -31.34 -8.82
CA GLN A 113 12.27 -32.68 -9.11
C GLN A 113 12.34 -33.00 -10.60
N GLN A 114 11.92 -32.06 -11.45
CA GLN A 114 12.03 -32.21 -12.90
C GLN A 114 13.48 -32.41 -13.35
N ALA A 115 14.42 -31.63 -12.81
CA ALA A 115 15.84 -31.81 -13.12
C ALA A 115 16.40 -33.16 -12.67
N LYS A 116 15.87 -33.74 -11.58
CA LYS A 116 16.22 -35.10 -11.15
C LYS A 116 15.63 -36.17 -12.07
N ASP A 117 14.40 -35.95 -12.55
CA ASP A 117 13.69 -36.87 -13.45
C ASP A 117 14.30 -36.89 -14.86
N GLU A 118 14.82 -35.74 -15.34
CA GLU A 118 15.57 -35.63 -16.61
C GLU A 118 16.86 -36.48 -16.61
N GLY A 119 17.43 -36.73 -15.43
CA GLY A 119 18.67 -37.47 -15.27
C GLY A 119 19.92 -36.63 -15.61
N PHE A 120 21.08 -37.20 -15.30
CA PHE A 120 22.38 -36.56 -15.50
C PHE A 120 23.27 -37.43 -16.39
N PRO A 121 24.14 -36.84 -17.23
CA PRO A 121 25.07 -37.61 -18.05
C PRO A 121 25.95 -38.49 -17.16
N THR A 122 26.21 -39.72 -17.60
CA THR A 122 27.02 -40.68 -16.84
C THR A 122 28.49 -40.67 -17.26
N ASP A 123 28.75 -40.40 -18.53
CA ASP A 123 30.09 -40.38 -19.11
C ASP A 123 30.90 -39.14 -18.66
N LEU A 124 32.22 -39.28 -18.57
CA LEU A 124 33.11 -38.19 -18.12
C LEU A 124 33.15 -37.03 -19.11
N GLU A 125 33.24 -37.31 -20.41
CA GLU A 125 33.34 -36.28 -21.45
C GLU A 125 32.02 -35.50 -21.54
N GLU A 126 30.89 -36.21 -21.48
CA GLU A 126 29.56 -35.60 -21.45
C GLU A 126 29.30 -34.78 -20.18
N LYS A 127 29.81 -35.22 -19.02
CA LYS A 127 29.71 -34.47 -17.75
C LYS A 127 30.46 -33.15 -17.80
N GLU A 128 31.67 -33.14 -18.35
CA GLU A 128 32.44 -31.90 -18.48
C GLU A 128 31.75 -30.91 -19.42
N ALA A 129 31.28 -31.38 -20.58
CA ALA A 129 30.53 -30.55 -21.52
C ALA A 129 29.22 -30.00 -20.90
N TYR A 130 28.48 -30.86 -20.19
CA TYR A 130 27.26 -30.48 -19.50
C TYR A 130 27.53 -29.46 -18.39
N PHE A 131 28.57 -29.68 -17.57
CA PHE A 131 29.00 -28.75 -16.53
C PHE A 131 29.28 -27.36 -17.11
N MET A 132 30.09 -27.27 -18.16
CA MET A 132 30.44 -25.99 -18.79
C MET A 132 29.22 -25.28 -19.37
N SER A 133 28.33 -26.02 -20.01
CA SER A 133 27.06 -25.50 -20.53
C SER A 133 26.18 -24.95 -19.42
N GLN A 134 26.01 -25.69 -18.32
CA GLN A 134 25.19 -25.26 -17.18
C GLN A 134 25.78 -24.04 -16.47
N VAL A 135 27.10 -23.96 -16.28
CA VAL A 135 27.73 -22.77 -15.67
C VAL A 135 27.52 -21.54 -16.55
N ALA A 136 27.75 -21.66 -17.86
CA ALA A 136 27.56 -20.53 -18.79
C ALA A 136 26.10 -20.06 -18.84
N GLN A 137 25.14 -20.99 -18.85
CA GLN A 137 23.71 -20.67 -18.79
C GLN A 137 23.35 -20.01 -17.45
N GLY A 138 23.81 -20.59 -16.34
CA GLY A 138 23.57 -20.07 -14.99
C GLY A 138 24.05 -18.62 -14.85
N GLU A 139 25.26 -18.32 -15.31
CA GLU A 139 25.84 -16.97 -15.31
C GLU A 139 25.04 -15.98 -16.16
N SER A 140 24.50 -16.42 -17.31
CA SER A 140 23.68 -15.55 -18.16
C SER A 140 22.32 -15.20 -17.55
N LEU A 141 21.76 -16.10 -16.73
CA LEU A 141 20.43 -15.97 -16.16
C LEU A 141 20.41 -15.27 -14.80
N VAL A 142 21.56 -15.04 -14.15
CA VAL A 142 21.67 -14.44 -12.81
C VAL A 142 20.89 -13.12 -12.68
N ALA A 143 20.86 -12.31 -13.75
CA ALA A 143 20.24 -10.99 -13.73
C ALA A 143 18.72 -11.00 -13.96
N GLU A 144 18.20 -12.01 -14.65
CA GLU A 144 16.80 -12.05 -15.12
C GLU A 144 15.98 -13.11 -14.37
N GLU A 145 16.53 -14.32 -14.23
CA GLU A 145 15.83 -15.49 -13.71
C GLU A 145 16.67 -16.18 -12.61
N PRO A 146 16.64 -15.67 -11.36
CA PRO A 146 17.50 -16.17 -10.28
C PRO A 146 17.21 -17.63 -9.91
N ILE A 147 15.96 -18.09 -10.07
CA ILE A 147 15.57 -19.48 -9.83
C ILE A 147 16.15 -20.41 -10.90
N GLU A 148 16.12 -20.02 -12.18
CA GLU A 148 16.67 -20.83 -13.27
C GLU A 148 18.20 -20.82 -13.25
N ALA A 149 18.82 -19.68 -12.92
CA ALA A 149 20.24 -19.59 -12.66
C ALA A 149 20.68 -20.54 -11.53
N ALA A 150 19.97 -20.55 -10.40
CA ALA A 150 20.23 -21.47 -9.30
C ALA A 150 20.08 -22.93 -9.72
N LEU A 151 19.09 -23.25 -10.58
CA LEU A 151 18.91 -24.59 -11.12
C LEU A 151 20.12 -25.03 -11.95
N CYS A 152 20.65 -24.16 -12.80
CA CYS A 152 21.84 -24.43 -13.60
C CYS A 152 23.06 -24.72 -12.70
N PHE A 153 23.27 -23.93 -11.65
CA PHE A 153 24.35 -24.19 -10.68
C PHE A 153 24.12 -25.48 -9.88
N TYR A 154 22.88 -25.81 -9.53
CA TYR A 154 22.53 -27.10 -8.93
C TYR A 154 22.86 -28.27 -9.86
N LYS A 155 22.49 -28.17 -11.15
CA LYS A 155 22.81 -29.17 -12.18
C LYS A 155 24.33 -29.34 -12.34
N ALA A 156 25.09 -28.25 -12.32
CA ALA A 156 26.55 -28.26 -12.33
C ALA A 156 27.14 -28.97 -11.09
N LEU A 157 26.61 -28.71 -9.89
CA LEU A 157 27.03 -29.38 -8.65
C LEU A 157 26.81 -30.91 -8.69
N LYS A 158 25.77 -31.40 -9.38
CA LYS A 158 25.46 -32.83 -9.47
C LYS A 158 26.44 -33.62 -10.32
N VAL A 159 27.04 -32.99 -11.33
CA VAL A 159 28.00 -33.64 -12.24
C VAL A 159 29.45 -33.43 -11.81
N TYR A 160 29.70 -32.50 -10.89
CA TYR A 160 31.05 -32.17 -10.43
C TYR A 160 31.58 -33.19 -9.38
N PRO A 161 32.84 -33.65 -9.49
CA PRO A 161 33.39 -34.69 -8.61
C PRO A 161 33.57 -34.23 -7.16
N GLN A 162 33.80 -32.93 -6.92
CA GLN A 162 34.03 -32.36 -5.58
C GLN A 162 33.11 -31.15 -5.32
N PRO A 163 31.81 -31.34 -5.06
CA PRO A 163 30.85 -30.24 -4.97
C PRO A 163 31.15 -29.22 -3.85
N LYS A 164 31.94 -29.62 -2.83
CA LYS A 164 32.41 -28.73 -1.75
C LYS A 164 33.42 -27.68 -2.22
N ASP A 165 34.24 -28.01 -3.21
CA ASP A 165 35.22 -27.04 -3.72
C ASP A 165 34.51 -26.05 -4.65
N LEU A 166 33.58 -26.54 -5.47
CA LEU A 166 32.78 -25.71 -6.35
C LEU A 166 31.91 -24.71 -5.59
N ILE A 167 31.29 -25.11 -4.47
CA ILE A 167 30.46 -24.18 -3.68
C ILE A 167 31.29 -23.03 -3.09
N SER A 168 32.56 -23.26 -2.76
CA SER A 168 33.46 -22.21 -2.24
C SER A 168 33.84 -21.16 -3.29
N ILE A 169 33.73 -21.51 -4.58
CA ILE A 169 33.91 -20.58 -5.69
C ILE A 169 32.63 -19.77 -5.87
N TYR A 170 31.47 -20.44 -5.88
CA TYR A 170 30.17 -19.76 -6.01
C TYR A 170 29.91 -18.75 -4.89
N ASP A 171 30.29 -19.04 -3.65
CA ASP A 171 30.19 -18.11 -2.52
C ASP A 171 30.91 -16.76 -2.78
N LYS A 172 31.91 -16.75 -3.68
CA LYS A 172 32.69 -15.55 -4.02
C LYS A 172 32.23 -14.87 -5.31
N THR A 173 31.69 -15.63 -6.25
CA THR A 173 31.41 -15.13 -7.62
C THR A 173 29.93 -14.94 -7.91
N VAL A 174 29.04 -15.65 -7.22
CA VAL A 174 27.60 -15.62 -7.46
C VAL A 174 26.91 -14.70 -6.44
N PRO A 175 25.93 -13.86 -6.85
CA PRO A 175 25.19 -13.01 -5.91
C PRO A 175 24.44 -13.82 -4.85
N LYS A 176 24.31 -13.24 -3.64
CA LYS A 176 23.67 -13.87 -2.48
C LYS A 176 22.25 -14.36 -2.75
N GLU A 177 21.47 -13.60 -3.53
CA GLU A 177 20.09 -13.95 -3.89
C GLU A 177 19.99 -15.32 -4.58
N VAL A 178 20.91 -15.62 -5.51
CA VAL A 178 20.93 -16.92 -6.22
C VAL A 178 21.48 -18.03 -5.31
N LEU A 179 22.44 -17.71 -4.44
CA LEU A 179 23.00 -18.67 -3.47
C LEU A 179 21.96 -19.12 -2.43
N GLU A 180 21.09 -18.23 -1.96
CA GLU A 180 20.00 -18.58 -1.03
C GLU A 180 19.02 -19.57 -1.67
N ILE A 181 18.64 -19.34 -2.93
CA ILE A 181 17.79 -20.27 -3.69
C ILE A 181 18.51 -21.61 -3.91
N LEU A 182 19.80 -21.57 -4.26
CA LEU A 182 20.61 -22.77 -4.43
C LEU A 182 20.72 -23.59 -3.13
N ALA A 183 20.86 -22.93 -1.98
CA ALA A 183 20.88 -23.60 -0.67
C ALA A 183 19.57 -24.33 -0.39
N GLU A 184 18.43 -23.73 -0.75
CA GLU A 184 17.14 -24.39 -0.66
C GLU A 184 17.04 -25.61 -1.61
N MET A 185 17.51 -25.49 -2.85
CA MET A 185 17.56 -26.63 -3.80
C MET A 185 18.43 -27.78 -3.28
N VAL A 186 19.59 -27.47 -2.70
CA VAL A 186 20.52 -28.46 -2.12
C VAL A 186 19.90 -29.11 -0.89
N ALA A 187 19.18 -28.37 -0.04
CA ALA A 187 18.51 -28.94 1.13
C ALA A 187 17.42 -29.96 0.76
N LEU A 188 16.81 -29.82 -0.43
CA LEU A 188 15.86 -30.77 -1.00
C LEU A 188 16.54 -32.01 -1.64
N ASP A 189 17.87 -32.02 -1.79
CA ASP A 189 18.62 -33.15 -2.31
C ASP A 189 19.48 -33.82 -1.23
N SER A 190 19.00 -34.95 -0.72
CA SER A 190 19.73 -35.80 0.23
C SER A 190 21.08 -36.32 -0.30
N GLY A 191 21.30 -36.29 -1.62
CA GLY A 191 22.55 -36.68 -2.28
C GLY A 191 23.66 -35.60 -2.21
N LEU A 192 23.34 -34.35 -1.88
CA LEU A 192 24.29 -33.24 -1.81
C LEU A 192 24.36 -32.70 -0.37
N LYS A 193 25.07 -33.40 0.52
CA LYS A 193 25.27 -32.95 1.91
C LYS A 193 26.41 -31.92 2.00
N LEU A 194 26.08 -30.64 1.79
CA LEU A 194 27.04 -29.52 1.78
C LEU A 194 27.17 -28.77 3.12
N GLY A 195 26.67 -29.33 4.23
CA GLY A 195 27.03 -29.00 5.63
C GLY A 195 27.02 -27.52 6.01
N SER A 196 28.10 -26.81 5.68
CA SER A 196 28.28 -25.37 5.95
C SER A 196 27.40 -24.48 5.07
N PHE A 197 27.08 -24.89 3.85
CA PHE A 197 26.36 -24.04 2.88
C PHE A 197 24.86 -23.92 3.18
N THR A 198 24.25 -24.96 3.76
CA THR A 198 22.80 -25.00 4.05
C THR A 198 22.44 -24.54 5.47
N GLY A 199 23.44 -24.21 6.30
CA GLY A 199 23.25 -23.92 7.73
C GLY A 199 22.84 -22.48 8.05
N GLU A 200 23.16 -21.52 7.18
CA GLU A 200 23.00 -20.09 7.47
C GLU A 200 21.64 -19.53 7.02
N SER A 201 20.95 -20.15 6.06
CA SER A 201 19.70 -19.62 5.47
C SER A 201 18.43 -19.87 6.28
N ALA A 202 18.52 -20.43 7.50
CA ALA A 202 17.36 -20.86 8.30
C ALA A 202 17.05 -19.98 9.53
N ALA A 203 17.76 -18.87 9.74
CA ALA A 203 17.47 -17.95 10.85
C ALA A 203 16.89 -16.63 10.34
N PRO A 204 15.60 -16.32 10.60
CA PRO A 204 15.12 -14.95 10.47
C PRO A 204 15.73 -14.15 11.62
N GLU A 205 16.78 -13.38 11.33
CA GLU A 205 17.33 -12.43 12.28
C GLU A 205 16.26 -11.37 12.61
N SER A 206 15.57 -11.57 13.74
CA SER A 206 14.76 -10.55 14.37
C SER A 206 15.70 -9.51 14.97
N HIS A 207 16.11 -8.52 14.18
CA HIS A 207 16.78 -7.33 14.69
C HIS A 207 15.77 -6.50 15.50
N GLY A 208 15.64 -6.87 16.78
CA GLY A 208 14.91 -6.10 17.78
C GLY A 208 15.72 -4.86 18.12
N VAL A 209 15.18 -3.70 17.77
CA VAL A 209 15.68 -2.40 18.21
C VAL A 209 15.21 -2.20 19.65
N GLU A 210 16.15 -2.12 20.58
CA GLU A 210 15.93 -1.63 21.94
C GLU A 210 16.18 -0.11 22.01
#